data_AF-A0A484KNZ3-F1
#
_entry.id   AF-A0A484KNZ3-F1
#
_cell.length_a   1.000
_cell.length_b   1.000
_cell.length_c   1.000
_cell.angle_alpha   90.00
_cell.angle_beta   90.00
_cell.angle_gamma   90.00
#
_symmetry.space_group_name_H-M   'P 1'
#
loop_
_entity.id
_entity.type
_entity.pdbx_description
1 polymer ?
#
loop_
_entity_poly.entity_id
_entity_poly.type
_entity_poly.pdbx_seq_one_letter_code
_entity_poly.pdbx_strand_id
1 'polypeptide(L)'
;MADDERQKKYVVPIYGVAWVPHCAIRSASKQMPEGDGGSKDTVDDVSLLPAHNYVALAGGGGEGRSGIPNAILLVQVDINSYLLSDQPVARLGTGTDLPYRMAAHPGGEGLICSFPERCRWFEWDAIKKSDDSALTLKSSKRVLKQLEDIGQQLALTFNNEGSLLAVGGEVDVFFSATDNILFWFTFHNILRLYKISLF
;
A
#
# COMPACT_ATOMS: atom_id res chain seq x y z
N MET A 1 25.01 19.91 12.56
CA MET A 1 24.39 18.58 12.70
C MET A 1 24.72 17.84 11.42
N ALA A 2 25.47 16.74 11.49
CA ALA A 2 25.72 15.93 10.31
C ALA A 2 24.38 15.34 9.85
N ASP A 3 24.01 15.60 8.60
CA ASP A 3 22.89 14.92 7.96
C ASP A 3 23.31 13.45 7.86
N ASP A 4 22.68 12.58 8.64
CA ASP A 4 22.89 11.13 8.48
C ASP A 4 22.26 10.77 7.14
N GLU A 5 23.07 10.40 6.15
CA GLU A 5 22.63 10.10 4.77
C GLU A 5 21.51 9.04 4.73
N ARG A 6 21.35 8.27 5.82
CA ARG A 6 20.31 7.24 6.01
C ARG A 6 18.94 7.80 6.42
N GLN A 7 18.84 9.06 6.82
CA GLN A 7 17.59 9.70 7.17
C GLN A 7 17.06 10.55 6.01
N LYS A 8 15.84 10.26 5.55
CA LYS A 8 15.15 11.07 4.53
C LYS A 8 13.90 11.75 5.09
N LYS A 9 13.61 12.95 4.58
CA LYS A 9 12.43 13.75 4.95
C LYS A 9 11.61 14.04 3.71
N TYR A 10 10.32 13.71 3.75
CA TYR A 10 9.42 13.86 2.59
C TYR A 10 8.38 14.98 2.76
N VAL A 11 8.59 15.89 3.72
CA VAL A 11 7.73 17.08 3.96
C VAL A 11 6.29 16.70 4.37
N VAL A 12 6.08 15.45 4.81
CA VAL A 12 4.80 14.97 5.34
C VAL A 12 5.10 14.15 6.60
N PRO A 13 4.35 14.36 7.71
CA PRO A 13 4.36 13.42 8.83
C PRO A 13 3.94 12.03 8.34
N ILE A 14 4.63 10.98 8.77
CA ILE A 14 4.37 9.60 8.35
C ILE A 14 3.80 8.82 9.55
N TYR A 15 2.66 8.18 9.34
CA TYR A 15 1.92 7.41 10.34
C TYR A 15 1.77 5.93 9.96
N GLY A 16 1.87 5.61 8.66
CA GLY A 16 1.75 4.25 8.14
C GLY A 16 2.87 3.91 7.17
N VAL A 17 3.21 2.62 7.12
CA VAL A 17 4.23 2.08 6.23
C VAL A 17 3.82 0.68 5.76
N ALA A 18 4.08 0.36 4.50
CA ALA A 18 3.93 -0.99 3.96
C ALA A 18 4.98 -1.27 2.88
N TRP A 19 5.56 -2.46 2.90
CA TRP A 19 6.40 -2.93 1.79
C TRP A 19 5.56 -3.24 0.58
N VAL A 20 6.03 -2.85 -0.61
CA VAL A 20 5.42 -3.26 -1.87
C VAL A 20 5.87 -4.70 -2.18
N PRO A 21 4.93 -5.65 -2.37
CA PRO A 21 5.28 -7.02 -2.72
C PRO A 21 6.01 -7.11 -4.07
N HIS A 22 7.03 -7.97 -4.17
CA HIS A 22 7.79 -8.15 -5.42
C HIS A 22 6.91 -8.58 -6.61
N CYS A 23 5.84 -9.34 -6.35
CA CYS A 23 4.88 -9.73 -7.37
C CYS A 23 4.12 -8.52 -7.96
N ALA A 24 3.86 -7.47 -7.18
CA ALA A 24 3.27 -6.23 -7.68
C ALA A 24 4.25 -5.51 -8.63
N ILE A 25 5.52 -5.42 -8.23
CA ILE A 25 6.59 -4.78 -9.02
C ILE A 25 6.75 -5.51 -10.36
N ARG A 26 6.79 -6.85 -10.35
CA ARG A 26 6.86 -7.67 -11.57
C ARG A 26 5.60 -7.54 -12.44
N SER A 27 4.43 -7.40 -11.83
CA SER A 27 3.18 -7.26 -12.59
C SER A 27 3.12 -5.89 -13.28
N ALA A 28 3.58 -4.84 -12.60
CA ALA A 28 3.69 -3.51 -13.17
C ALA A 28 4.65 -3.45 -14.37
N SER A 29 5.77 -4.19 -14.36
CA SER A 29 6.67 -4.26 -15.53
C SER A 29 6.02 -4.92 -16.73
N LYS A 30 5.16 -5.94 -16.53
CA LYS A 30 4.43 -6.63 -17.61
C LYS A 30 3.30 -5.82 -18.24
N GLN A 31 2.72 -4.87 -17.50
CA GLN A 31 1.64 -4.00 -18.03
C GLN A 31 2.16 -2.96 -19.03
N MET A 32 3.47 -2.89 -19.24
CA MET A 32 4.08 -1.98 -20.19
C MET A 32 4.05 -2.60 -21.61
N PRO A 33 3.57 -1.88 -22.64
CA PRO A 33 3.63 -2.41 -23.99
C PRO A 33 5.09 -2.60 -24.42
N GLU A 34 5.39 -3.79 -24.96
CA GLU A 34 6.66 -4.09 -25.62
C GLU A 34 6.85 -3.14 -26.81
N GLY A 35 8.04 -2.57 -26.94
CA GLY A 35 8.40 -1.80 -28.13
C GLY A 35 8.41 -2.72 -29.36
N ASP A 36 7.90 -2.22 -30.48
CA ASP A 36 7.88 -2.91 -31.77
C ASP A 36 9.32 -3.29 -32.17
N GLY A 37 9.65 -4.57 -32.05
CA GLY A 37 11.00 -5.10 -32.27
C GLY A 37 10.94 -6.62 -32.38
N GLY A 38 10.59 -7.11 -33.57
CA GLY A 38 10.53 -8.54 -33.84
C GLY A 38 11.88 -9.24 -33.68
N SER A 39 11.93 -10.25 -32.80
CA SER A 39 12.72 -11.46 -33.00
C SER A 39 12.24 -12.54 -32.03
N LYS A 40 11.77 -13.66 -32.57
CA LYS A 40 11.68 -14.92 -31.82
C LYS A 40 13.11 -15.39 -31.57
N ASP A 41 13.52 -15.45 -30.31
CA ASP A 41 14.20 -16.61 -29.74
C ASP A 41 14.38 -16.45 -28.22
N THR A 42 14.47 -17.59 -27.58
CA THR A 42 14.32 -17.90 -26.16
C THR A 42 15.30 -17.23 -25.19
N VAL A 43 14.81 -17.13 -23.95
CA VAL A 43 15.49 -17.13 -22.63
C VAL A 43 15.47 -15.79 -21.88
N ASP A 44 14.63 -15.76 -20.83
CA ASP A 44 14.65 -14.88 -19.65
C ASP A 44 15.37 -13.53 -19.77
N ASP A 45 14.70 -12.53 -20.34
CA ASP A 45 15.01 -11.12 -20.09
C ASP A 45 13.77 -10.38 -19.57
N VAL A 46 13.39 -10.68 -18.33
CA VAL A 46 12.32 -9.99 -17.61
C VAL A 46 12.93 -8.94 -16.70
N SER A 47 13.51 -7.88 -17.26
CA SER A 47 14.08 -6.77 -16.47
C SER A 47 13.82 -5.40 -17.10
N LEU A 48 12.58 -4.92 -17.06
CA LEU A 48 12.26 -3.54 -17.49
C LEU A 48 11.99 -2.56 -16.33
N LEU A 49 11.84 -3.05 -15.10
CA LEU A 49 12.05 -2.22 -13.90
C LEU A 49 13.41 -2.63 -13.33
N PRO A 50 14.32 -1.70 -13.03
CA PRO A 50 15.50 -2.08 -12.28
C PRO A 50 15.03 -2.68 -10.94
N ALA A 51 15.79 -3.61 -10.38
CA ALA A 51 15.45 -4.43 -9.20
C ALA A 51 15.31 -3.59 -7.91
N HIS A 52 14.41 -2.63 -7.96
CA HIS A 52 14.16 -1.62 -6.98
C HIS A 52 13.03 -2.08 -6.11
N ASN A 53 13.24 -1.93 -4.81
CA ASN A 53 12.22 -2.22 -3.82
C ASN A 53 11.49 -0.94 -3.54
N TYR A 54 10.22 -1.05 -3.19
CA TYR A 54 9.41 0.12 -2.89
C TYR A 54 8.78 -0.03 -1.53
N VAL A 55 8.67 1.09 -0.84
CA VAL A 55 7.92 1.23 0.39
C VAL A 55 6.84 2.28 0.16
N ALA A 56 5.61 1.93 0.52
CA ALA A 56 4.51 2.86 0.60
C ALA A 56 4.49 3.50 1.99
N LEU A 57 4.40 4.82 2.06
CA LEU A 57 4.32 5.61 3.28
C LEU A 57 3.02 6.39 3.28
N ALA A 58 2.29 6.38 4.39
CA ALA A 58 1.06 7.15 4.56
C ALA A 58 1.23 8.20 5.64
N GLY A 59 0.74 9.41 5.37
CA GLY A 59 0.45 10.37 6.43
C GLY A 59 0.01 11.73 5.89
N GLY A 60 0.17 12.77 6.69
CA GLY A 60 -0.44 14.06 6.38
C GLY A 60 -0.56 15.02 7.56
N GLY A 61 -1.16 16.17 7.30
CA GLY A 61 -1.45 17.20 8.30
C GLY A 61 -2.82 17.08 8.98
N GLY A 62 -3.63 16.08 8.59
CA GLY A 62 -5.00 15.93 9.06
C GLY A 62 -6.00 16.86 8.37
N GLU A 63 -7.16 17.04 8.98
CA GLU A 63 -8.19 18.00 8.54
C GLU A 63 -7.85 19.46 8.87
N GLY A 64 -6.81 19.67 9.68
CA GLY A 64 -6.36 20.99 10.08
C GLY A 64 -5.84 21.80 8.90
N ARG A 65 -5.95 23.13 8.98
CA ARG A 65 -5.38 24.08 8.00
C ARG A 65 -3.87 24.26 8.19
N SER A 66 -3.14 23.15 8.35
CA SER A 66 -1.69 23.15 8.54
C SER A 66 -0.91 23.47 7.27
N GLY A 67 -1.56 23.41 6.10
CA GLY A 67 -0.92 23.52 4.79
C GLY A 67 -0.16 22.26 4.36
N ILE A 68 -0.19 21.19 5.17
CA ILE A 68 0.46 19.91 4.87
C ILE A 68 -0.58 18.96 4.25
N PRO A 69 -0.39 18.49 3.01
CA PRO A 69 -1.35 17.61 2.36
C PRO A 69 -1.35 16.20 2.97
N ASN A 70 -2.51 15.56 2.98
CA ASN A 70 -2.61 14.13 3.27
C ASN A 70 -2.28 13.33 2.01
N ALA A 71 -1.39 12.35 2.13
CA ALA A 71 -0.89 11.60 0.98
C ALA A 71 -0.40 10.20 1.33
N ILE A 72 -0.43 9.34 0.31
CA ILE A 72 0.34 8.11 0.24
C ILE A 72 1.53 8.36 -0.71
N LEU A 73 2.73 8.09 -0.24
CA LEU A 73 3.97 8.24 -1.00
C LEU A 73 4.50 6.85 -1.35
N LEU A 74 5.05 6.71 -2.54
CA LEU A 74 5.91 5.58 -2.89
C LEU A 74 7.35 6.05 -2.92
N VAL A 75 8.21 5.34 -2.20
CA VAL A 75 9.63 5.64 -2.07
C VAL A 75 10.41 4.42 -2.51
N GLN A 76 11.47 4.67 -3.26
CA GLN A 76 12.36 3.61 -3.72
C GLN A 76 13.40 3.30 -2.64
N VAL A 77 13.70 2.02 -2.47
CA VAL A 77 14.68 1.51 -1.52
C VAL A 77 15.71 0.70 -2.28
N ASP A 78 16.98 1.09 -2.10
CA ASP A 78 18.11 0.24 -2.45
C ASP A 78 18.40 -0.67 -1.25
N ILE A 79 18.11 -1.96 -1.38
CA ILE A 79 18.32 -2.94 -0.31
C ILE A 79 19.81 -3.15 -0.02
N ASN A 80 20.70 -2.93 -1.00
CA ASN A 80 22.13 -3.18 -0.80
C ASN A 80 22.76 -2.11 0.10
N SER A 81 22.34 -0.85 -0.07
CA SER A 81 22.82 0.28 0.73
C SER A 81 21.89 0.65 1.90
N TYR A 82 20.68 0.08 1.94
CA TYR A 82 19.58 0.44 2.85
C TYR A 82 19.20 1.92 2.79
N LEU A 83 19.37 2.54 1.61
CA LEU A 83 19.05 3.94 1.38
C LEU A 83 17.68 4.10 0.73
N LEU A 84 16.96 5.12 1.18
CA LEU A 84 15.74 5.60 0.55
C LEU A 84 16.08 6.67 -0.49
N SER A 85 15.31 6.73 -1.57
CA SER A 85 15.44 7.80 -2.56
C SER A 85 15.19 9.19 -1.95
N ASP A 86 15.90 10.21 -2.42
CA ASP A 86 15.75 11.58 -1.92
C ASP A 86 14.35 12.16 -2.13
N GLN A 87 13.70 11.75 -3.23
CA GLN A 87 12.35 12.14 -3.59
C GLN A 87 11.46 10.88 -3.68
N PRO A 88 10.17 10.97 -3.35
CA PRO A 88 9.23 9.89 -3.61
C PRO A 88 9.05 9.72 -5.13
N VAL A 89 8.98 8.47 -5.59
CA VAL A 89 8.75 8.15 -7.01
C VAL A 89 7.31 8.43 -7.43
N ALA A 90 6.38 8.36 -6.48
CA ALA A 90 4.99 8.77 -6.67
C ALA A 90 4.39 9.35 -5.39
N ARG A 91 3.42 10.26 -5.58
CA ARG A 91 2.62 10.85 -4.50
C ARG A 91 1.15 10.82 -4.92
N LEU A 92 0.34 10.15 -4.12
CA LEU A 92 -1.11 10.12 -4.27
C LEU A 92 -1.74 10.93 -3.13
N GLY A 93 -2.37 12.06 -3.46
CA GLY A 93 -3.12 12.85 -2.48
C GLY A 93 -4.40 12.15 -2.04
N THR A 94 -4.69 12.16 -0.74
CA THR A 94 -5.91 11.53 -0.18
C THR A 94 -7.00 12.54 0.18
N GLY A 95 -6.80 13.81 -0.15
CA GLY A 95 -7.73 14.91 0.15
C GLY A 95 -7.66 15.33 1.61
N THR A 96 -8.81 15.54 2.23
CA THR A 96 -8.94 15.87 3.66
C THR A 96 -8.72 14.65 4.56
N ASP A 97 -8.92 13.44 4.03
CA ASP A 97 -8.83 12.22 4.82
C ASP A 97 -7.37 11.86 5.10
N LEU A 98 -7.02 11.75 6.39
CA LEU A 98 -5.69 11.38 6.84
C LEU A 98 -5.47 9.85 6.78
N PRO A 99 -4.51 9.35 5.98
CA PRO A 99 -4.17 7.94 5.96
C PRO A 99 -3.28 7.59 7.17
N TYR A 100 -3.64 6.57 7.95
CA TYR A 100 -2.99 6.29 9.24
C TYR A 100 -2.33 4.91 9.35
N ARG A 101 -2.98 3.86 8.84
CA ARG A 101 -2.46 2.48 8.82
C ARG A 101 -2.61 1.89 7.44
N MET A 102 -1.75 0.94 7.11
CA MET A 102 -1.73 0.36 5.77
C MET A 102 -1.38 -1.11 5.83
N ALA A 103 -1.87 -1.89 4.87
CA ALA A 103 -1.41 -3.24 4.62
C ALA A 103 -1.38 -3.50 3.12
N ALA A 104 -0.25 -3.98 2.61
CA ALA A 104 -0.13 -4.42 1.23
C ALA A 104 -0.62 -5.86 1.10
N HIS A 105 -1.40 -6.13 0.06
CA HIS A 105 -1.89 -7.48 -0.20
C HIS A 105 -0.73 -8.37 -0.67
N PRO A 106 -0.47 -9.53 -0.04
CA PRO A 106 0.73 -10.34 -0.34
C PRO A 106 0.77 -10.85 -1.77
N GLY A 107 -0.39 -11.03 -2.42
CA GLY A 107 -0.50 -11.36 -3.85
C GLY A 107 -0.12 -10.23 -4.81
N GLY A 108 0.13 -9.01 -4.31
CA GLY A 108 0.53 -7.87 -5.13
C GLY A 108 -0.62 -7.19 -5.87
N GLU A 109 -1.86 -7.37 -5.41
CA GLU A 109 -3.06 -6.78 -6.03
C GLU A 109 -3.23 -5.30 -5.70
N GLY A 110 -2.78 -4.89 -4.51
CA GLY A 110 -2.98 -3.53 -4.05
C GLY A 110 -2.60 -3.34 -2.60
N LEU A 111 -3.11 -2.26 -2.04
CA LEU A 111 -2.88 -1.77 -0.70
C LEU A 111 -4.20 -1.32 -0.11
N ILE A 112 -4.47 -1.69 1.13
CA ILE A 112 -5.55 -1.08 1.91
C ILE A 112 -4.99 -0.05 2.88
N CYS A 113 -5.68 1.07 3.04
CA CYS A 113 -5.33 2.11 4.01
C CYS A 113 -6.53 2.50 4.88
N SER A 114 -6.27 2.66 6.18
CA SER A 114 -7.22 3.14 7.19
C SER A 114 -7.24 4.66 7.23
N PHE A 115 -8.45 5.21 7.28
CA PHE A 115 -8.81 6.62 7.44
C PHE A 115 -9.72 6.76 8.67
N PRO A 116 -10.01 8.00 9.14
CA PRO A 116 -10.77 8.20 10.38
C PRO A 116 -12.12 7.49 10.44
N GLU A 117 -12.84 7.39 9.31
CA GLU A 117 -14.18 6.80 9.26
C GLU A 117 -14.29 5.58 8.35
N ARG A 118 -13.21 5.18 7.67
CA ARG A 118 -13.29 4.11 6.66
C ARG A 118 -11.94 3.52 6.29
N CYS A 119 -11.95 2.38 5.60
CA CYS A 119 -10.79 1.91 4.84
C CYS A 119 -10.99 2.09 3.33
N ARG A 120 -9.92 2.39 2.59
CA ARG A 120 -9.95 2.45 1.12
C ARG A 120 -8.90 1.54 0.50
N TRP A 121 -9.26 0.95 -0.64
CA TRP A 121 -8.37 0.14 -1.47
C TRP A 121 -7.68 0.99 -2.53
N PHE A 122 -6.41 0.70 -2.74
CA PHE A 122 -5.55 1.33 -3.74
C PHE A 122 -4.89 0.25 -4.59
N GLU A 123 -4.79 0.51 -5.88
CA GLU A 123 -4.20 -0.40 -6.85
C GLU A 123 -2.82 0.11 -7.25
N TRP A 124 -1.89 -0.82 -7.42
CA TRP A 124 -0.61 -0.53 -8.06
C TRP A 124 -0.85 -0.22 -9.53
N ASP A 125 -0.09 0.75 -10.04
CA ASP A 125 -0.15 1.12 -11.45
C ASP A 125 1.26 1.43 -11.95
N ALA A 126 1.44 1.42 -13.27
CA ALA A 126 2.73 1.63 -13.90
C ALA A 126 2.65 2.86 -14.82
N ILE A 127 3.54 3.82 -14.63
CA ILE A 127 3.65 4.97 -15.55
C ILE A 127 4.97 4.85 -16.32
N LYS A 128 4.88 4.94 -17.66
CA LYS A 128 6.04 5.21 -18.50
C LYS A 128 6.33 6.71 -18.47
N LYS A 129 7.45 7.11 -17.89
CA LYS A 129 8.08 8.40 -18.23
C LYS A 129 9.07 8.14 -19.37
N SER A 130 9.36 9.18 -20.15
CA SER A 130 10.02 9.12 -21.46
C SER A 130 11.24 8.21 -21.56
N ASP A 131 11.98 8.00 -20.46
CA ASP A 131 13.14 7.09 -20.40
C ASP A 131 13.18 6.20 -19.14
N ASP A 132 12.21 6.31 -18.23
CA ASP A 132 12.17 5.55 -16.97
C ASP A 132 10.74 5.09 -16.63
N SER A 133 10.57 3.79 -16.41
CA SER A 133 9.36 3.21 -15.87
C SER A 133 9.34 3.32 -14.34
N ALA A 134 8.23 3.78 -13.76
CA ALA A 134 8.08 3.85 -12.31
C ALA A 134 6.75 3.26 -11.84
N LEU A 135 6.78 2.58 -10.69
CA LEU A 135 5.59 2.15 -9.97
C LEU A 135 4.88 3.37 -9.37
N THR A 136 3.56 3.43 -9.53
CA THR A 136 2.69 4.41 -8.90
C THR A 136 1.52 3.72 -8.19
N LEU A 137 0.66 4.53 -7.57
CA LEU A 137 -0.55 4.09 -6.89
C LEU A 137 -1.74 4.90 -7.37
N LYS A 138 -2.88 4.24 -7.57
CA LYS A 138 -4.16 4.91 -7.85
C LYS A 138 -5.23 4.48 -6.87
N SER A 139 -6.19 5.38 -6.62
CA SER A 139 -7.38 5.01 -5.85
C SER A 139 -8.23 4.03 -6.66
N SER A 140 -8.63 2.94 -6.03
CA SER A 140 -9.56 2.00 -6.66
C SER A 140 -10.99 2.52 -6.61
N LYS A 141 -11.81 2.06 -7.56
CA LYS A 141 -13.28 2.22 -7.52
C LYS A 141 -13.94 1.19 -6.60
N ARG A 142 -13.19 0.23 -6.08
CA ARG A 142 -13.68 -0.81 -5.16
C ARG A 142 -14.16 -0.16 -3.86
N VAL A 143 -15.46 -0.26 -3.61
CA VAL A 143 -16.08 0.19 -2.36
C VAL A 143 -16.09 -0.96 -1.35
N LEU A 144 -15.39 -0.78 -0.23
CA LEU A 144 -15.34 -1.75 0.86
C LEU A 144 -16.45 -1.45 1.87
N LYS A 145 -17.72 -1.72 1.49
CA LYS A 145 -18.91 -1.34 2.28
C LYS A 145 -18.87 -1.77 3.76
N GLN A 146 -18.23 -2.89 4.05
CA GLN A 146 -18.10 -3.40 5.44
C GLN A 146 -17.10 -2.60 6.27
N LEU A 147 -16.25 -1.80 5.63
CA LEU A 147 -15.24 -0.96 6.25
C LEU A 147 -15.55 0.52 6.04
N GLU A 148 -16.84 0.84 5.86
CA GLU A 148 -17.38 2.20 5.92
C GLU A 148 -18.03 2.43 7.29
N ASP A 149 -17.86 3.63 7.84
CA ASP A 149 -18.41 4.07 9.13
C ASP A 149 -18.01 3.17 10.33
N ILE A 150 -16.82 2.54 10.24
CA ILE A 150 -16.26 1.66 11.29
C ILE A 150 -15.29 2.39 12.23
N GLY A 151 -15.16 3.71 12.08
CA GLY A 151 -14.14 4.50 12.75
C GLY A 151 -12.70 4.11 12.35
N GLN A 152 -11.73 4.71 13.04
CA GLN A 152 -10.33 4.59 12.69
C GLN A 152 -9.78 3.21 13.06
N GLN A 153 -9.26 2.48 12.06
CA GLN A 153 -8.55 1.22 12.30
C GLN A 153 -7.08 1.50 12.64
N LEU A 154 -6.63 1.00 13.78
CA LEU A 154 -5.29 1.09 14.35
C LEU A 154 -4.37 -0.07 13.95
N ALA A 155 -4.95 -1.19 13.50
CA ALA A 155 -4.24 -2.34 12.96
C ALA A 155 -4.89 -2.81 11.66
N LEU A 156 -4.07 -3.20 10.68
CA LEU A 156 -4.48 -3.81 9.42
C LEU A 156 -3.44 -4.88 9.06
N THR A 157 -3.86 -6.11 8.76
CA THR A 157 -2.93 -7.14 8.23
C THR A 157 -3.67 -8.16 7.40
N PHE A 158 -3.04 -8.59 6.31
CA PHE A 158 -3.50 -9.76 5.58
C PHE A 158 -2.97 -11.05 6.22
N ASN A 159 -3.64 -12.16 5.97
CA ASN A 159 -3.01 -13.47 6.10
C ASN A 159 -1.99 -13.68 4.95
N ASN A 160 -1.19 -14.74 5.03
CA ASN A 160 -0.13 -14.99 4.04
C ASN A 160 -0.66 -15.20 2.60
N GLU A 161 -1.87 -15.72 2.46
CA GLU A 161 -2.51 -15.96 1.17
C GLU A 161 -3.15 -14.69 0.58
N GLY A 162 -3.37 -13.65 1.39
CA GLY A 162 -4.10 -12.44 1.00
C GLY A 162 -5.62 -12.59 1.04
N SER A 163 -6.12 -13.80 1.22
CA SER A 163 -7.55 -14.13 1.28
C SER A 163 -8.28 -13.50 2.46
N LEU A 164 -7.60 -13.18 3.56
CA LEU A 164 -8.22 -12.62 4.76
C LEU A 164 -7.55 -11.33 5.18
N LEU A 165 -8.37 -10.34 5.57
CA LEU A 165 -7.91 -9.10 6.18
C LEU A 165 -8.37 -9.03 7.64
N ALA A 166 -7.42 -8.88 8.56
CA ALA A 166 -7.68 -8.48 9.92
C ALA A 166 -7.57 -6.95 10.03
N VAL A 167 -8.55 -6.32 10.68
CA VAL A 167 -8.56 -4.90 11.02
C VAL A 167 -8.84 -4.73 12.51
N GLY A 168 -8.34 -3.69 13.16
CA GLY A 168 -8.69 -3.43 14.55
C GLY A 168 -8.66 -1.97 14.89
N GLY A 169 -9.75 -1.46 15.45
CA GLY A 169 -9.91 -0.11 15.98
C GLY A 169 -9.59 -0.04 17.48
N GLU A 170 -10.03 1.05 18.10
CA GLU A 170 -9.77 1.34 19.52
C GLU A 170 -10.55 0.42 20.47
N VAL A 171 -11.76 0.02 20.08
CA VAL A 171 -12.67 -0.78 20.92
C VAL A 171 -12.85 -2.21 20.38
N ASP A 172 -12.66 -2.40 19.07
CA ASP A 172 -13.06 -3.62 18.37
C ASP A 172 -12.01 -4.11 17.37
N VAL A 173 -11.85 -5.43 17.26
CA VAL A 173 -11.06 -6.09 16.20
C VAL A 173 -12.03 -6.76 15.23
N PHE A 174 -11.95 -6.41 13.95
CA PHE A 174 -12.77 -7.01 12.90
C PHE A 174 -11.91 -7.84 11.95
N PHE A 175 -12.47 -8.86 11.32
CA PHE A 175 -11.84 -9.55 10.20
C PHE A 175 -12.79 -9.47 9.02
N SER A 176 -12.34 -8.93 7.89
CA SER A 176 -13.12 -8.81 6.67
C SER A 176 -12.67 -9.89 5.67
N ALA A 177 -13.60 -10.75 5.31
CA ALA A 177 -13.55 -11.55 4.09
C ALA A 177 -14.50 -10.88 3.08
N THR A 178 -14.03 -10.67 1.86
CA THR A 178 -14.92 -10.25 0.77
C THR A 178 -15.86 -11.40 0.41
N ASP A 179 -17.13 -11.15 0.61
CA ASP A 179 -18.29 -12.01 0.34
C ASP A 179 -18.66 -13.02 1.46
N ASN A 180 -19.51 -12.51 2.36
CA ASN A 180 -20.35 -13.14 3.40
C ASN A 180 -19.84 -13.19 4.86
N ILE A 181 -20.78 -12.80 5.74
CA ILE A 181 -20.69 -12.43 7.16
C ILE A 181 -20.32 -13.61 8.08
N LEU A 182 -19.60 -13.36 9.19
CA LEU A 182 -19.92 -13.98 10.49
C LEU A 182 -19.57 -13.09 11.70
N PHE A 183 -20.35 -13.24 12.77
CA PHE A 183 -20.61 -12.31 13.87
C PHE A 183 -19.50 -12.10 14.92
N TRP A 184 -19.66 -10.95 15.58
CA TRP A 184 -18.96 -10.33 16.71
C TRP A 184 -18.98 -11.12 18.03
N PHE A 185 -17.89 -11.05 18.80
CA PHE A 185 -17.93 -11.20 20.26
C PHE A 185 -16.96 -10.21 20.91
N THR A 186 -17.49 -9.30 21.72
CA THR A 186 -16.71 -8.57 22.73
C THR A 186 -16.93 -9.28 24.06
N PHE A 187 -15.87 -9.83 24.66
CA PHE A 187 -15.69 -9.84 26.10
C PHE A 187 -14.21 -10.10 26.43
N HIS A 188 -13.62 -9.13 27.15
CA HIS A 188 -12.42 -9.23 28.00
C HIS A 188 -11.34 -10.22 27.53
N ASN A 189 -10.31 -9.67 26.90
CA ASN A 189 -9.01 -10.30 26.67
C ASN A 189 -9.07 -11.72 26.09
N ILE A 190 -9.03 -11.87 24.76
CA ILE A 190 -8.34 -12.95 24.04
C ILE A 190 -8.55 -12.68 22.53
N LEU A 191 -7.44 -12.54 21.78
CA LEU A 191 -7.44 -12.60 20.31
C LEU A 191 -7.95 -13.99 19.90
N ARG A 192 -9.01 -14.07 19.08
CA ARG A 192 -9.38 -15.31 18.39
C ARG A 192 -9.35 -15.11 16.88
N LEU A 193 -8.59 -15.99 16.23
CA LEU A 193 -8.44 -16.11 14.78
C LEU A 193 -9.48 -17.09 14.25
N TYR A 194 -10.19 -16.69 13.20
CA TYR A 194 -11.03 -17.61 12.43
C TYR A 194 -10.69 -17.50 10.94
N LYS A 195 -10.63 -18.67 10.30
CA LYS A 195 -10.25 -18.91 8.92
C LYS A 195 -11.50 -19.06 8.08
N ILE A 196 -11.64 -18.34 6.97
CA ILE A 196 -12.37 -18.81 5.78
C ILE A 196 -11.67 -18.29 4.51
N SER A 197 -11.64 -19.16 3.48
CA SER A 197 -10.94 -18.99 2.21
C SER A 197 -11.49 -17.87 1.33
N LEU A 198 -10.60 -17.33 0.50
CA LEU A 198 -10.93 -16.48 -0.64
C LEU A 198 -10.13 -16.95 -1.86
N PHE A 199 -10.46 -18.18 -2.29
CA PHE A 199 -10.53 -18.72 -3.65
C PHE A 199 -11.51 -19.89 -3.62
#